data_AF-A0A961ARP8-F1
#
_entry.id   AF-A0A961ARP8-F1
#
_cell.length_a   1.000
_cell.length_b   1.000
_cell.length_c   1.000
_cell.angle_alpha   90.00
_cell.angle_beta   90.00
_cell.angle_gamma   90.00
#
_symmetry.space_group_name_H-M   'P 1'
#
loop_
_entity.id
_entity.type
_entity.pdbx_description
1 polymer ?
#
loop_
_entity_poly.entity_id
_entity_poly.type
_entity_poly.pdbx_seq_one_letter_code
_entity_poly.pdbx_strand_id
1 'polypeptide(L)'
;MSTPQLFNAGEAILWMALGALFLVRAIVARPHRIPWFAAVAFLAFGASDLVEIQTGAWWKPWWLLLWKAACIVGLFALWLHFRRIRREFRDGSQ
;
A
#
# COMPACT_ATOMS: atom_id res chain seq x y z
N MET A 1 5.62 6.98 -24.15
CA MET A 1 4.81 6.86 -22.91
C MET A 1 3.68 7.87 -22.98
N SER A 2 2.44 7.44 -22.80
CA SER A 2 1.29 8.34 -22.67
C SER A 2 1.27 8.99 -21.28
N THR A 3 0.59 10.13 -21.13
CA THR A 3 0.48 10.84 -19.84
C THR A 3 0.02 9.94 -18.68
N PRO A 4 -0.97 9.03 -18.85
CA PRO A 4 -1.37 8.10 -17.79
C PRO A 4 -0.26 7.14 -17.36
N GLN A 5 0.55 6.64 -18.29
CA GLN A 5 1.63 5.70 -17.99
C GLN A 5 2.75 6.35 -17.17
N LEU A 6 3.05 7.62 -17.43
CA LEU A 6 4.06 8.37 -16.67
C LEU A 6 3.59 8.63 -15.23
N PHE A 7 2.32 8.98 -15.05
CA PHE A 7 1.71 9.15 -13.74
C PHE A 7 1.76 7.84 -12.94
N ASN A 8 1.30 6.74 -13.55
CA ASN A 8 1.31 5.41 -12.93
C ASN A 8 2.73 4.93 -12.61
N ALA A 9 3.75 5.31 -13.40
CA ALA A 9 5.14 4.98 -13.09
C ALA A 9 5.61 5.70 -11.82
N GLY A 10 5.21 6.97 -11.65
CA GLY A 10 5.45 7.74 -10.43
C GLY A 10 4.74 7.13 -9.22
N GLU A 11 3.47 6.73 -9.39
CA GLU A 11 2.71 6.04 -8.35
C GLU A 11 3.37 4.70 -7.97
N ALA A 12 3.73 3.87 -8.94
CA ALA A 12 4.40 2.60 -8.70
C ALA A 12 5.69 2.78 -7.88
N ILE A 13 6.55 3.75 -8.24
CA ILE A 13 7.77 4.06 -7.49
C ILE A 13 7.44 4.48 -6.06
N LEU A 14 6.48 5.37 -5.88
CA LEU A 14 6.07 5.85 -4.56
C LEU A 14 5.59 4.71 -3.67
N TRP A 15 4.67 3.88 -4.16
CA TRP A 15 4.12 2.76 -3.38
C TRP A 15 5.16 1.71 -3.08
N MET A 16 6.03 1.40 -4.04
CA MET A 16 7.12 0.45 -3.81
C MET A 16 8.13 0.98 -2.79
N ALA A 17 8.47 2.27 -2.82
CA ALA A 17 9.36 2.89 -1.84
C ALA A 17 8.77 2.85 -0.42
N LEU A 18 7.48 3.15 -0.27
CA LEU A 18 6.77 3.01 1.01
C LEU A 18 6.75 1.56 1.49
N GLY A 19 6.45 0.62 0.59
CA GLY A 19 6.47 -0.81 0.88
C GLY A 19 7.85 -1.29 1.35
N ALA A 20 8.92 -0.85 0.70
CA ALA A 20 10.29 -1.15 1.09
C ALA A 20 10.65 -0.56 2.47
N LEU A 21 10.22 0.67 2.77
CA LEU A 21 10.42 1.27 4.09
C LEU A 21 9.73 0.44 5.20
N PHE A 22 8.48 0.01 4.96
CA PHE A 22 7.77 -0.85 5.89
C PHE A 22 8.41 -2.24 6.00
N LEU A 23 8.95 -2.78 4.91
CA LEU A 23 9.67 -4.05 4.91
C LEU A 23 10.93 -3.98 5.77
N VAL A 24 11.75 -2.94 5.59
CA VAL A 24 12.93 -2.69 6.44
C VAL A 24 12.52 -2.57 7.90
N ARG A 25 11.44 -1.83 8.19
CA ARG A 25 10.93 -1.68 9.55
C ARG A 25 10.41 -3.01 10.12
N ALA A 26 9.82 -3.86 9.30
CA ALA A 26 9.34 -5.19 9.69
C ALA A 26 10.48 -6.16 10.04
N ILE A 27 11.63 -6.01 9.37
CA ILE A 27 12.83 -6.82 9.60
C ILE A 27 13.63 -6.32 10.82
N VAL A 28 13.78 -5.01 10.97
CA VAL A 28 14.66 -4.40 11.99
C VAL A 28 13.97 -4.18 13.34
N ALA A 29 12.66 -3.95 13.36
CA ALA A 29 11.93 -3.73 14.61
C ALA A 29 11.51 -5.05 15.29
N ARG A 30 11.10 -4.95 16.56
CA ARG A 30 10.46 -6.05 17.33
C ARG A 30 9.36 -6.71 16.48
N PRO A 31 9.14 -8.04 16.62
CA PRO A 31 8.21 -8.78 15.78
C PRO A 31 6.79 -8.24 15.94
N HIS A 32 6.40 -7.40 14.98
CA HIS A 32 5.07 -6.81 14.91
C HIS A 32 4.49 -7.13 13.53
N ARG A 33 3.24 -7.61 13.51
CA ARG A 33 2.60 -8.04 12.25
C ARG A 33 2.25 -6.86 11.35
N ILE A 34 1.95 -5.70 11.94
CA ILE A 34 1.56 -4.49 11.19
C ILE A 34 2.55 -4.06 10.10
N PRO A 35 3.86 -3.84 10.37
CA PRO A 35 4.81 -3.46 9.33
C PRO A 35 4.87 -4.46 8.17
N TRP A 36 4.75 -5.77 8.44
CA TRP A 36 4.67 -6.79 7.39
C TRP A 36 3.43 -6.63 6.52
N PHE A 37 2.25 -6.44 7.12
CA PHE A 37 1.02 -6.19 6.36
C PHE A 37 1.10 -4.92 5.52
N ALA A 38 1.65 -3.83 6.08
CA ALA A 38 1.85 -2.58 5.37
C ALA A 38 2.80 -2.76 4.17
N ALA A 39 3.92 -3.45 4.38
CA ALA A 39 4.90 -3.73 3.34
C ALA A 39 4.25 -4.50 2.17
N VAL A 40 3.56 -5.60 2.48
CA VAL A 40 2.89 -6.42 1.46
C VAL A 40 1.83 -5.61 0.72
N ALA A 41 0.98 -4.86 1.42
CA ALA A 41 -0.08 -4.08 0.79
C ALA A 41 0.46 -2.99 -0.16
N PHE A 42 1.46 -2.22 0.27
CA PHE A 42 2.07 -1.18 -0.56
C PHE A 42 2.86 -1.73 -1.74
N LEU A 43 3.66 -2.79 -1.54
CA LEU A 43 4.38 -3.44 -2.63
C LEU A 43 3.42 -4.03 -3.66
N ALA A 44 2.35 -4.68 -3.20
CA ALA A 44 1.35 -5.27 -4.08
C ALA A 44 0.56 -4.19 -4.84
N PHE A 45 0.24 -3.06 -4.21
CA PHE A 45 -0.40 -1.93 -4.89
C PHE A 45 0.51 -1.33 -5.97
N GLY A 46 1.79 -1.06 -5.66
CA GLY A 46 2.76 -0.58 -6.65
C GLY A 46 2.99 -1.56 -7.80
N ALA A 47 2.98 -2.87 -7.53
CA ALA A 47 3.03 -3.89 -8.57
C ALA A 47 1.79 -3.87 -9.48
N SER A 48 0.61 -3.57 -8.92
CA SER A 48 -0.61 -3.40 -9.72
C SER A 48 -0.51 -2.21 -10.69
N ASP A 49 0.16 -1.13 -10.29
CA ASP A 49 0.40 0.04 -11.17
C ASP A 49 1.40 -0.30 -12.29
N LEU A 50 2.42 -1.13 -12.02
CA LEU A 50 3.30 -1.64 -13.08
C LEU A 50 2.55 -2.51 -14.10
N VAL A 51 1.61 -3.34 -13.64
CA VAL A 51 0.75 -4.12 -14.53
C VAL A 51 -0.13 -3.19 -15.35
N GLU A 52 -0.66 -2.12 -14.76
CA GLU A 52 -1.46 -1.12 -15.48
C GLU A 52 -0.67 -0.43 -16.60
N ILE A 53 0.61 -0.12 -16.37
CA ILE A 53 1.49 0.44 -17.42
C ILE A 53 1.65 -0.55 -18.58
N GLN A 54 1.77 -1.85 -18.28
CA GLN A 54 1.94 -2.90 -19.29
C GLN A 54 0.65 -3.19 -20.07
N THR A 55 -0.49 -3.22 -19.39
CA THR A 55 -1.80 -3.51 -20.01
C THR A 55 -2.42 -2.28 -20.67
N GLY A 56 -1.99 -1.07 -20.29
CA GLY A 56 -2.53 0.19 -20.76
C GLY A 56 -3.94 0.49 -20.24
N ALA A 57 -4.46 -0.31 -19.31
CA ALA A 57 -5.80 -0.16 -18.76
C ALA A 57 -5.89 -0.63 -17.30
N TRP A 58 -6.47 0.19 -16.43
CA TRP A 58 -6.64 -0.11 -15.00
C TRP A 58 -7.71 -1.19 -14.71
N TRP A 59 -8.61 -1.43 -15.67
CA TRP A 59 -9.70 -2.42 -15.54
C TRP A 59 -9.43 -3.73 -16.31
N LYS A 60 -8.40 -3.79 -17.15
CA LYS A 60 -8.11 -4.97 -17.97
C LYS A 60 -6.72 -5.50 -17.65
N PRO A 61 -6.61 -6.76 -17.23
CA PRO A 61 -7.69 -7.72 -16.92
C PRO A 61 -8.48 -7.36 -15.65
N TRP A 62 -9.73 -7.82 -15.54
CA TRP A 62 -10.66 -7.44 -14.45
C TRP A 62 -10.12 -7.74 -13.03
N TRP A 63 -9.25 -8.72 -12.89
CA TRP A 63 -8.62 -9.06 -11.61
C TRP A 63 -7.68 -7.95 -11.09
N LEU A 64 -7.20 -7.06 -11.97
CA LEU A 64 -6.40 -5.91 -11.57
C LEU A 64 -7.21 -4.96 -10.68
N LEU A 65 -8.49 -4.82 -10.99
CA LEU A 65 -9.45 -4.03 -10.23
C LEU A 65 -9.69 -4.65 -8.85
N LEU A 66 -9.86 -5.98 -8.78
CA LEU A 66 -9.99 -6.71 -7.52
C LEU A 66 -8.72 -6.58 -6.66
N TRP A 67 -7.54 -6.65 -7.29
CA TRP A 67 -6.27 -6.48 -6.60
C TRP A 67 -6.14 -5.08 -5.98
N LYS A 68 -6.36 -4.03 -6.76
CA LYS A 68 -6.35 -2.65 -6.27
C LYS A 68 -7.36 -2.46 -5.13
N ALA A 69 -8.58 -2.98 -5.28
CA ALA A 69 -9.60 -2.92 -4.24
C ALA A 69 -9.17 -3.63 -2.94
N ALA A 70 -8.59 -4.83 -3.03
CA ALA A 70 -8.09 -5.57 -1.88
C ALA A 70 -6.97 -4.81 -1.15
N CYS A 71 -6.02 -4.23 -1.89
CA CYS A 71 -4.96 -3.40 -1.34
C CYS A 71 -5.52 -2.15 -0.63
N ILE A 72 -6.45 -1.43 -1.26
CA ILE A 72 -7.08 -0.24 -0.67
C ILE A 72 -7.82 -0.59 0.62
N VAL A 73 -8.61 -1.67 0.63
CA VAL A 73 -9.32 -2.13 1.83
C VAL A 73 -8.33 -2.48 2.94
N GLY A 74 -7.24 -3.18 2.62
CA GLY A 74 -6.19 -3.52 3.58
C GLY A 74 -5.50 -2.29 4.18
N LEU A 75 -5.12 -1.32 3.34
CA LEU A 75 -4.51 -0.06 3.77
C LEU A 75 -5.49 0.78 4.60
N PHE A 76 -6.76 0.80 4.23
CA PHE A 76 -7.80 1.52 4.97
C PHE A 76 -8.06 0.90 6.35
N ALA A 77 -8.15 -0.43 6.43
CA ALA A 77 -8.25 -1.14 7.70
C ALA A 77 -7.03 -0.85 8.60
N LEU A 78 -5.83 -0.83 8.01
CA LEU A 78 -4.61 -0.48 8.72
C LEU A 78 -4.64 0.96 9.26
N TRP A 79 -5.09 1.91 8.45
CA TRP A 79 -5.24 3.30 8.86
C TRP A 79 -6.26 3.46 10.00
N LEU A 80 -7.41 2.78 9.94
CA LEU A 80 -8.41 2.77 11.02
C LEU A 80 -7.82 2.22 12.32
N HIS A 81 -7.06 1.12 12.23
CA HIS A 81 -6.40 0.51 13.37
C HIS A 81 -5.39 1.47 14.03
N PHE A 82 -4.53 2.13 13.23
CA PHE A 82 -3.61 3.16 13.74
C PHE A 82 -4.33 4.39 14.32
N ARG A 83 -5.48 4.78 13.77
CA ARG A 83 -6.30 5.87 14.32
C ARG A 83 -6.99 5.49 15.62
N ARG A 84 -7.32 4.22 15.83
CA ARG A 84 -7.87 3.75 17.10
C ARG A 84 -6.80 3.78 18.19
N ILE A 85 -5.64 3.16 17.93
CA ILE A 85 -4.51 3.15 18.86
C ILE A 85 -4.08 4.57 19.24
N ARG A 86 -3.92 5.48 18.26
CA ARG A 86 -3.55 6.87 18.55
C ARG A 86 -4.59 7.64 19.38
N ARG A 87 -5.88 7.31 19.26
CA ARG A 87 -6.92 7.93 20.09
C ARG A 87 -6.82 7.44 21.54
N GLU A 88 -6.72 6.14 21.73
CA GLU A 88 -6.55 5.53 23.06
C GLU A 88 -5.31 6.07 23.79
N PHE A 89 -4.18 6.22 23.10
CA PHE A 89 -2.98 6.83 23.66
C PHE A 89 -3.14 8.31 24.03
N ARG A 90 -3.91 9.08 23.25
CA ARG A 90 -4.14 10.51 23.52
C ARG A 90 -5.07 10.69 24.72
N ASP A 91 -6.13 9.90 24.79
CA ASP A 91 -7.18 10.06 25.81
C ASP A 91 -6.73 9.50 27.19
N GLY A 92 -5.81 8.51 27.23
CA GLY A 92 -5.23 8.00 28.47
C GLY A 92 -4.05 8.79 29.04
N SER A 93 -3.64 9.88 28.38
CA SER A 93 -2.59 10.82 28.86
C SER A 93 -3.15 12.07 29.55
N GLN A 94 -4.48 12.17 29.68
CA GLN A 94 -5.18 13.17 30.48
C GLN A 94 -5.60 12.58 31.82
#